data_AF-A0A947JIP5-F1
#
_entry.id   AF-A0A947JIP5-F1
#
_cell.length_a   1.000
_cell.length_b   1.000
_cell.length_c   1.000
_cell.angle_alpha   90.00
_cell.angle_beta   90.00
_cell.angle_gamma   90.00
#
_symmetry.space_group_name_H-M   'P 1'
#
loop_
_entity.id
_entity.type
_entity.pdbx_description
1 polymer ?
#
loop_
_entity_poly.entity_id
_entity_poly.type
_entity_poly.pdbx_seq_one_letter_code
_entity_poly.pdbx_strand_id
1 'polypeptide(L)'
;MNKEAKIVILGVVTVLASVLAWYSLSTVFNLEWSSGSMPILQLLVRLIFPVVAFCLYLALISITATVVHREMVQLPIWILSSFPLLFFFPFSPWLLVISLLQILIFVYYAHRIRTEVKARIKFSLLKTMRWGLGGVIVAIILSISLLYYFTTTNQERDSGREAIDSLIISTTNIANEIIPTQIKGYDPDKTLDQFIFEISAGVVEDISGQLNEELEDSFDNPKVEEGTALIEELRSKVESGEVNIDLLPPEIRDNLYSDTLLTEDLVSSDIVQNVFQAQIADARDEFLKSMDIEAEGTDTISSVIAKIIRKYAFQFLGPYEDFITPLLALSLFFALNIFSFVFHALINMLASSLFAILQVSKFVKINEEKKDVQIVTLE
;
A
#
# COMPACT_ATOMS: atom_id res chain seq x y z
N MET A 1 -17.95 -25.59 -42.53
CA MET A 1 -18.23 -24.22 -42.04
C MET A 1 -17.56 -23.21 -42.95
N ASN A 2 -18.31 -22.23 -43.45
CA ASN A 2 -17.80 -21.20 -44.37
C ASN A 2 -16.71 -20.34 -43.69
N LYS A 3 -15.78 -19.81 -44.49
CA LYS A 3 -14.67 -18.97 -43.99
C LYS A 3 -15.18 -17.76 -43.20
N GLU A 4 -16.24 -17.12 -43.68
CA GLU A 4 -16.85 -15.96 -43.01
C GLU A 4 -17.42 -16.31 -41.63
N ALA A 5 -18.11 -17.44 -41.50
CA ALA A 5 -18.64 -17.90 -40.22
C ALA A 5 -17.53 -18.15 -39.18
N LYS A 6 -16.39 -18.71 -39.62
CA LYS A 6 -15.21 -18.88 -38.78
C LYS A 6 -14.65 -17.54 -38.28
N ILE A 7 -14.54 -16.55 -39.17
CA ILE A 7 -14.06 -15.21 -38.81
C ILE A 7 -14.99 -14.56 -37.79
N VAL A 8 -16.31 -14.65 -38.00
CA VAL A 8 -17.31 -14.11 -37.06
C VAL A 8 -17.20 -14.77 -35.69
N ILE A 9 -17.11 -16.11 -35.62
CA ILE A 9 -16.96 -16.84 -34.35
C ILE A 9 -15.70 -16.39 -33.61
N LEU A 10 -14.56 -16.28 -34.30
CA LEU A 10 -13.31 -15.83 -33.69
C LEU A 10 -13.41 -14.39 -33.17
N GLY A 11 -14.07 -13.51 -33.92
CA GLY A 11 -14.35 -12.13 -33.49
C GLY A 11 -15.21 -12.08 -32.24
N VAL A 12 -16.30 -12.85 -32.20
CA VAL A 12 -17.20 -12.94 -31.02
C VAL A 12 -16.45 -13.45 -29.79
N VAL A 13 -15.67 -14.52 -29.93
CA VAL A 13 -14.86 -15.07 -28.83
C VAL A 13 -13.84 -14.04 -28.33
N THR A 14 -13.24 -13.26 -29.22
CA THR A 14 -12.31 -12.18 -28.85
C THR A 14 -13.00 -11.06 -28.07
N VAL A 15 -14.20 -10.66 -28.49
CA VAL A 15 -15.00 -9.65 -27.76
C VAL A 15 -15.42 -10.17 -26.39
N LEU A 16 -15.87 -11.42 -26.28
CA LEU A 16 -16.21 -12.04 -24.98
C LEU A 16 -15.00 -12.11 -24.05
N ALA A 17 -13.83 -12.44 -24.57
CA ALA A 17 -12.59 -12.41 -23.78
C ALA A 17 -12.23 -10.99 -23.32
N SER A 18 -12.53 -9.97 -24.12
CA SER A 18 -12.39 -8.57 -23.70
C SER A 18 -13.32 -8.22 -22.55
N VAL A 19 -14.60 -8.59 -22.65
CA VAL A 19 -15.60 -8.40 -21.58
C VAL A 19 -15.11 -9.05 -20.29
N LEU A 20 -14.62 -10.30 -20.36
CA LEU A 20 -14.06 -11.00 -19.22
C LEU A 20 -12.84 -10.29 -18.62
N ALA A 21 -11.91 -9.81 -19.46
CA ALA A 21 -10.72 -9.09 -19.02
C ALA A 21 -11.08 -7.78 -18.29
N TRP A 22 -11.94 -6.94 -18.88
CA TRP A 22 -12.34 -5.68 -18.25
C TRP A 22 -13.21 -5.88 -17.00
N TYR A 23 -14.11 -6.88 -17.00
CA TYR A 23 -14.86 -7.27 -15.81
C TYR A 23 -13.92 -7.67 -14.68
N SER A 24 -12.95 -8.56 -14.95
CA SER A 24 -11.99 -9.00 -13.96
C SER A 24 -11.17 -7.84 -13.38
N LEU A 25 -10.84 -6.82 -14.19
CA LEU A 25 -10.16 -5.62 -13.70
C LEU A 25 -11.06 -4.79 -12.80
N SER A 26 -12.32 -4.58 -13.20
CA SER A 26 -13.27 -3.83 -12.37
C SER A 26 -13.48 -4.48 -11.01
N THR A 27 -13.42 -5.82 -10.91
CA THR A 27 -13.52 -6.50 -9.61
C THR A 27 -12.33 -6.22 -8.70
N VAL A 28 -11.14 -5.94 -9.26
CA VAL A 28 -9.97 -5.53 -8.49
C VAL A 28 -10.06 -4.06 -8.08
N PHE A 29 -10.57 -3.19 -8.94
CA PHE A 29 -10.67 -1.75 -8.64
C PHE A 29 -11.81 -1.44 -7.66
N ASN A 30 -12.89 -2.20 -7.70
CA ASN A 30 -14.01 -2.08 -6.77
C ASN A 30 -13.81 -2.90 -5.48
N LEU A 31 -12.62 -3.48 -5.29
CA LEU A 31 -12.33 -4.19 -4.07
C LEU A 31 -12.21 -3.18 -2.93
N GLU A 32 -13.18 -3.17 -2.03
CA GLU A 32 -13.02 -2.49 -0.75
C GLU A 32 -11.93 -3.23 0.01
N TRP A 33 -10.77 -2.60 0.12
CA TRP A 33 -9.69 -3.06 0.98
C TRP A 33 -10.18 -2.86 2.41
N SER A 34 -10.89 -3.84 2.96
CA SER A 34 -11.20 -3.80 4.39
C SER A 34 -9.86 -3.72 5.11
N SER A 35 -9.72 -2.75 6.01
CA SER A 35 -8.50 -2.48 6.78
C SER A 35 -8.09 -3.64 7.71
N GLY A 36 -8.87 -4.72 7.75
CA GLY A 36 -8.47 -5.98 8.37
C GLY A 36 -7.49 -6.74 7.50
N SER A 37 -6.47 -7.34 8.11
CA SER A 37 -5.42 -8.14 7.46
C SER A 37 -6.00 -9.18 6.49
N MET A 38 -6.16 -8.81 5.21
CA MET A 38 -6.48 -9.81 4.20
C MET A 38 -5.24 -10.70 4.07
N PRO A 39 -5.39 -12.04 4.16
CA PRO A 39 -4.26 -12.92 3.95
C PRO A 39 -3.71 -12.69 2.54
N ILE A 40 -2.38 -12.49 2.44
CA ILE A 40 -1.66 -12.22 1.19
C ILE A 40 -2.07 -13.19 0.06
N LEU A 41 -2.38 -14.44 0.43
CA LEU A 41 -2.87 -15.46 -0.51
C LEU A 41 -4.16 -15.04 -1.24
N GLN A 42 -5.13 -14.44 -0.56
CA GLN A 42 -6.37 -13.98 -1.20
C GLN A 42 -6.11 -12.82 -2.16
N LEU A 43 -5.20 -11.91 -1.81
CA LEU A 43 -4.78 -10.82 -2.69
C LEU A 43 -4.15 -11.39 -3.97
N LEU A 44 -3.21 -12.34 -3.83
CA LEU A 44 -2.56 -12.97 -4.97
C LEU A 44 -3.57 -13.69 -5.87
N VAL A 45 -4.50 -14.47 -5.31
CA VAL A 45 -5.54 -15.16 -6.10
C VAL A 45 -6.41 -14.17 -6.86
N ARG A 46 -6.81 -13.06 -6.22
CA ARG A 46 -7.61 -12.00 -6.85
C ARG A 46 -6.85 -11.28 -7.97
N LEU A 47 -5.53 -11.14 -7.86
CA LEU A 47 -4.68 -10.54 -8.90
C LEU A 47 -4.36 -11.51 -10.05
N ILE A 48 -4.29 -12.81 -9.80
CA ILE A 48 -4.01 -13.81 -10.85
C ILE A 48 -5.13 -13.85 -11.90
N PHE A 49 -6.39 -13.76 -11.47
CA PHE A 49 -7.54 -13.83 -12.37
C PHE A 49 -7.51 -12.78 -13.50
N PRO A 50 -7.37 -11.46 -13.23
CA PRO A 50 -7.28 -10.46 -14.29
C PRO A 50 -6.02 -10.60 -15.14
N VAL A 51 -4.88 -10.99 -14.55
CA VAL A 51 -3.66 -11.25 -15.33
C VAL A 51 -3.92 -12.33 -16.39
N VAL A 52 -4.52 -13.46 -16.00
CA VAL A 52 -4.84 -14.55 -16.93
C VAL A 52 -5.89 -14.11 -17.96
N ALA A 53 -6.92 -13.38 -17.54
CA ALA A 53 -7.98 -12.90 -18.43
C ALA A 53 -7.43 -11.92 -19.50
N PHE A 54 -6.57 -10.97 -19.12
CA PHE A 54 -5.90 -10.09 -20.09
C PHE A 54 -4.91 -10.83 -20.98
N CYS A 55 -4.15 -11.80 -20.46
CA CYS A 55 -3.26 -12.61 -21.28
C CYS A 55 -4.05 -13.40 -22.34
N LEU A 56 -5.19 -13.97 -21.95
CA LEU A 56 -6.09 -14.68 -22.86
C LEU A 56 -6.67 -13.74 -23.92
N TYR A 57 -7.16 -12.56 -23.51
CA TYR A 57 -7.67 -11.54 -24.40
C TYR A 57 -6.62 -11.10 -25.42
N LEU A 58 -5.40 -10.78 -24.99
CA LEU A 58 -4.32 -10.35 -25.88
C LEU A 58 -3.83 -11.47 -26.81
N ALA A 59 -3.85 -12.72 -26.36
CA ALA A 59 -3.58 -13.87 -27.21
C ALA A 59 -4.64 -13.97 -28.34
N LEU A 60 -5.92 -13.80 -28.03
CA LEU A 60 -7.01 -13.80 -29.01
C LEU A 60 -6.96 -12.60 -29.96
N ILE A 61 -6.65 -11.40 -29.48
CA ILE A 61 -6.38 -10.22 -30.33
C ILE A 61 -5.28 -10.55 -31.34
N SER A 62 -4.18 -11.14 -30.88
CA SER A 62 -3.02 -11.47 -31.71
C SER A 62 -3.34 -12.53 -32.78
N ILE A 63 -4.07 -13.58 -32.40
CA ILE A 63 -4.54 -14.61 -33.34
C ILE A 63 -5.50 -13.99 -34.36
N THR A 64 -6.46 -13.18 -33.91
CA THR A 64 -7.43 -12.51 -34.78
C THR A 64 -6.75 -11.56 -35.77
N ALA A 65 -5.78 -10.77 -35.29
CA ALA A 65 -4.99 -9.88 -36.12
C ALA A 65 -4.20 -10.64 -37.20
N THR A 66 -3.71 -11.84 -36.88
CA THR A 66 -2.96 -12.70 -37.80
C THR A 66 -3.86 -13.43 -38.81
N VAL A 67 -4.99 -13.99 -38.36
CA VAL A 67 -5.86 -14.85 -39.18
C VAL A 67 -6.80 -14.04 -40.08
N VAL A 68 -7.31 -12.91 -39.60
CA VAL A 68 -8.31 -12.12 -40.34
C VAL A 68 -7.62 -11.12 -41.26
N HIS A 69 -7.63 -11.33 -42.57
CA HIS A 69 -6.89 -10.45 -43.50
C HIS A 69 -7.67 -9.20 -43.93
N ARG A 70 -8.99 -9.15 -43.72
CA ARG A 70 -9.85 -8.06 -44.20
C ARG A 70 -9.97 -6.96 -43.14
N GLU A 71 -9.44 -5.76 -43.42
CA GLU A 71 -9.45 -4.60 -42.51
C GLU A 71 -10.86 -4.20 -42.07
N MET A 72 -11.80 -4.19 -43.02
CA MET A 72 -13.20 -3.85 -42.75
C MET A 72 -13.88 -4.77 -41.74
N VAL A 73 -13.38 -6.00 -41.55
CA VAL A 73 -13.92 -6.94 -40.56
C VAL A 73 -13.20 -6.80 -39.21
N GLN A 74 -11.92 -6.45 -39.22
CA GLN A 74 -11.17 -6.24 -37.98
C GLN A 74 -11.59 -4.99 -37.22
N LEU A 75 -11.86 -3.89 -37.93
CA LEU A 75 -12.26 -2.62 -37.31
C LEU A 75 -13.44 -2.75 -36.32
N PRO A 76 -14.59 -3.36 -36.69
CA PRO A 76 -15.68 -3.54 -35.74
C PRO A 76 -15.30 -4.47 -34.57
N ILE A 77 -14.43 -5.47 -34.77
CA ILE A 77 -13.94 -6.32 -33.67
C ILE A 77 -13.12 -5.49 -32.68
N TRP A 78 -12.26 -4.58 -33.15
CA TRP A 78 -11.48 -3.68 -32.29
C TRP A 78 -12.37 -2.70 -31.52
N ILE A 79 -13.33 -2.07 -32.20
CA ILE A 79 -14.31 -1.16 -31.57
C ILE A 79 -15.10 -1.90 -30.49
N LEU A 80 -15.68 -3.06 -30.82
CA LEU A 80 -16.47 -3.86 -29.86
C LEU A 80 -15.62 -4.42 -28.73
N SER A 81 -14.34 -4.69 -28.96
CA SER A 81 -13.43 -5.15 -27.91
C SER A 81 -12.99 -4.01 -26.98
N SER A 82 -12.97 -2.76 -27.41
CA SER A 82 -12.65 -1.60 -26.56
C SER A 82 -13.87 -1.04 -25.81
N PHE A 83 -15.08 -1.39 -26.22
CA PHE A 83 -16.32 -0.93 -25.60
C PHE A 83 -16.54 -1.38 -24.13
N PRO A 84 -16.17 -2.60 -23.69
CA PRO A 84 -16.42 -3.06 -22.31
C PRO A 84 -15.78 -2.17 -21.24
N LEU A 85 -14.69 -1.46 -21.58
CA LEU A 85 -14.08 -0.44 -20.72
C LEU A 85 -15.09 0.64 -20.28
N LEU A 86 -16.03 1.03 -21.14
CA LEU A 86 -17.05 2.04 -20.83
C LEU A 86 -18.20 1.49 -19.97
N PHE A 87 -18.37 0.17 -19.91
CA PHE A 87 -19.47 -0.48 -19.20
C PHE A 87 -19.10 -0.83 -17.76
N PHE A 88 -17.85 -1.26 -17.54
CA PHE A 88 -17.40 -1.74 -16.23
C PHE A 88 -16.81 -0.65 -15.32
N PHE A 89 -16.60 0.56 -15.83
CA PHE A 89 -16.04 1.68 -15.09
C PHE A 89 -16.97 2.89 -15.12
N PRO A 90 -16.98 3.73 -14.06
CA PRO A 90 -17.80 4.95 -14.03
C PRO A 90 -17.52 5.83 -15.25
N PHE A 91 -18.58 6.23 -15.96
CA PHE A 91 -18.43 6.97 -17.20
C PHE A 91 -17.68 8.29 -16.98
N SER A 92 -16.62 8.48 -17.76
CA SER A 92 -15.82 9.70 -17.81
C SER A 92 -15.43 9.98 -19.26
N PRO A 93 -15.45 11.24 -19.73
CA PRO A 93 -15.04 11.58 -21.10
C PRO A 93 -13.64 11.08 -21.46
N TRP A 94 -12.75 10.99 -20.48
CA TRP A 94 -11.39 10.47 -20.65
C TRP A 94 -11.36 8.98 -21.02
N LEU A 95 -12.37 8.20 -20.61
CA LEU A 95 -12.49 6.79 -21.01
C LEU A 95 -12.74 6.65 -22.51
N LEU A 96 -13.43 7.59 -23.14
CA LEU A 96 -13.60 7.61 -24.59
C LEU A 96 -12.26 7.83 -25.29
N VAL A 97 -11.41 8.70 -24.74
CA VAL A 97 -10.04 8.95 -25.26
C VAL A 97 -9.19 7.69 -25.12
N ILE A 98 -9.23 7.02 -23.96
CA ILE A 98 -8.50 5.76 -23.73
C ILE A 98 -9.00 4.67 -24.70
N SER A 99 -10.31 4.53 -24.86
CA SER A 99 -10.92 3.56 -25.78
C SER A 99 -10.52 3.83 -27.24
N LEU A 100 -10.53 5.09 -27.68
CA LEU A 100 -10.09 5.49 -29.01
C LEU A 100 -8.60 5.18 -29.22
N LEU A 101 -7.76 5.52 -28.25
CA LEU A 101 -6.33 5.23 -28.29
C LEU A 101 -6.08 3.72 -28.41
N GLN A 102 -6.81 2.90 -27.65
CA GLN A 102 -6.72 1.45 -27.71
C GLN A 102 -7.10 0.91 -29.11
N ILE A 103 -8.15 1.43 -29.73
CA ILE A 103 -8.55 1.07 -31.09
C ILE A 103 -7.44 1.40 -32.09
N LEU A 104 -6.85 2.60 -32.01
CA LEU A 104 -5.75 3.03 -32.89
C LEU A 104 -4.54 2.10 -32.75
N ILE A 105 -4.22 1.70 -31.52
CA ILE A 105 -3.10 0.80 -31.22
C ILE A 105 -3.36 -0.60 -31.77
N PHE A 106 -4.59 -1.11 -31.69
CA PHE A 106 -4.95 -2.40 -32.31
C PHE A 106 -4.91 -2.36 -33.84
N VAL A 107 -5.35 -1.26 -34.46
CA VAL A 107 -5.22 -1.05 -35.91
C VAL A 107 -3.75 -1.03 -36.32
N TYR A 108 -2.92 -0.25 -35.61
CA TYR A 108 -1.48 -0.20 -35.86
C TYR A 108 -0.80 -1.57 -35.67
N TYR A 109 -1.17 -2.30 -34.61
CA TYR A 109 -0.67 -3.64 -34.34
C TYR A 109 -1.04 -4.63 -35.45
N ALA A 110 -2.30 -4.64 -35.88
CA ALA A 110 -2.75 -5.49 -36.97
C ALA A 110 -2.04 -5.17 -38.29
N HIS A 111 -1.83 -3.88 -38.58
CA HIS A 111 -1.04 -3.46 -39.73
C HIS A 111 0.40 -4.00 -39.65
N ARG A 112 1.07 -3.83 -38.51
CA ARG A 112 2.44 -4.30 -38.28
C ARG A 112 2.58 -5.83 -38.36
N ILE A 113 1.62 -6.58 -37.84
CA ILE A 113 1.60 -8.05 -38.01
C ILE A 113 1.56 -8.41 -39.48
N ARG A 114 0.73 -7.73 -40.27
CA ARG A 114 0.56 -8.07 -41.69
C ARG A 114 1.78 -7.74 -42.52
N THR A 115 2.44 -6.61 -42.25
CA THR A 115 3.72 -6.29 -42.91
C THR A 115 4.75 -7.38 -42.60
N GLU A 116 4.79 -7.86 -41.35
CA GLU A 116 5.70 -8.93 -40.94
C GLU A 116 5.36 -10.28 -41.59
N VAL A 117 4.08 -10.65 -41.68
CA VAL A 117 3.62 -11.87 -42.37
C VAL A 117 4.00 -11.83 -43.85
N LYS A 118 3.87 -10.67 -44.50
CA LYS A 118 4.23 -10.51 -45.92
C LYS A 118 5.73 -10.60 -46.16
N ALA A 119 6.55 -10.09 -45.23
CA ALA A 119 8.00 -10.06 -45.34
C ALA A 119 8.68 -11.42 -45.10
N ARG A 120 8.04 -12.33 -44.35
CA ARG A 120 8.64 -13.63 -43.99
C ARG A 120 8.35 -14.72 -45.04
N ILE A 121 9.39 -15.45 -45.43
CA ILE A 121 9.29 -16.63 -46.31
C ILE A 121 8.60 -17.80 -45.59
N LYS A 122 8.92 -18.03 -44.30
CA LYS A 122 8.32 -19.08 -43.47
C LYS A 122 7.42 -18.47 -42.41
N PHE A 123 6.15 -18.84 -42.42
CA PHE A 123 5.19 -18.42 -41.41
C PHE A 123 5.49 -19.09 -40.07
N SER A 124 5.57 -18.28 -39.00
CA SER A 124 5.68 -18.76 -37.63
C SER A 124 4.90 -17.80 -36.74
N LEU A 125 3.79 -18.28 -36.16
CA LEU A 125 2.88 -17.44 -35.37
C LEU A 125 3.62 -16.70 -34.25
N LEU A 126 4.40 -17.42 -33.43
CA LEU A 126 5.13 -16.84 -32.30
C LEU A 126 6.11 -15.75 -32.74
N LYS A 127 6.84 -15.98 -33.84
CA LYS A 127 7.78 -14.99 -34.37
C LYS A 127 7.04 -13.77 -34.90
N THR A 128 5.95 -13.95 -35.64
CA THR A 128 5.13 -12.85 -36.15
C THR A 128 4.51 -12.03 -35.02
N MET A 129 3.94 -12.69 -34.00
CA MET A 129 3.30 -12.03 -32.87
C MET A 129 4.27 -11.22 -32.03
N ARG A 130 5.49 -11.73 -31.81
CA ARG A 130 6.54 -11.02 -31.05
C ARG A 130 6.82 -9.63 -31.62
N TRP A 131 6.61 -9.44 -32.93
CA TRP A 131 6.74 -8.15 -33.59
C TRP A 131 5.46 -7.32 -33.41
N GLY A 132 5.49 -6.45 -32.41
CA GLY A 132 4.42 -5.50 -32.11
C GLY A 132 3.67 -5.78 -30.80
N LEU A 133 3.71 -7.02 -30.28
CA LEU A 133 3.02 -7.37 -29.04
C LEU A 133 3.50 -6.51 -27.86
N GLY A 134 4.80 -6.22 -27.77
CA GLY A 134 5.32 -5.36 -26.71
C GLY A 134 4.70 -3.96 -26.69
N GLY A 135 4.46 -3.37 -27.87
CA GLY A 135 3.77 -2.07 -27.95
C GLY A 135 2.32 -2.14 -27.47
N VAL A 136 1.61 -3.23 -27.79
CA VAL A 136 0.24 -3.47 -27.31
C VAL A 136 0.20 -3.68 -25.80
N ILE A 137 1.14 -4.45 -25.24
CA ILE A 137 1.21 -4.69 -23.80
C ILE A 137 1.46 -3.36 -23.06
N VAL A 138 2.44 -2.56 -23.49
CA VAL A 138 2.72 -1.24 -22.90
C VAL A 138 1.50 -0.33 -22.99
N ALA A 139 0.79 -0.32 -24.12
CA ALA A 139 -0.41 0.46 -24.30
C ALA A 139 -1.56 0.06 -23.36
N ILE A 140 -1.75 -1.25 -23.15
CA ILE A 140 -2.76 -1.76 -22.22
C ILE A 140 -2.37 -1.43 -20.79
N ILE A 141 -1.11 -1.60 -20.40
CA ILE A 141 -0.61 -1.21 -19.08
C ILE A 141 -0.82 0.29 -18.84
N LEU A 142 -0.50 1.13 -19.82
CA LEU A 142 -0.77 2.56 -19.77
C LEU A 142 -2.26 2.86 -19.64
N SER A 143 -3.11 2.14 -20.38
CA SER A 143 -4.56 2.29 -20.30
C SER A 143 -5.11 1.92 -18.92
N ILE A 144 -4.62 0.83 -18.31
CA ILE A 144 -4.98 0.42 -16.94
C ILE A 144 -4.52 1.48 -15.92
N SER A 145 -3.34 2.06 -16.11
CA SER A 145 -2.79 3.06 -15.21
C SER A 145 -3.55 4.39 -15.28
N LEU A 146 -3.88 4.84 -16.50
CA LEU A 146 -4.75 6.01 -16.71
C LEU A 146 -6.15 5.76 -16.18
N LEU A 147 -6.68 4.55 -16.37
CA LEU A 147 -7.97 4.17 -15.81
C LEU A 147 -7.97 4.29 -14.30
N TYR A 148 -6.94 3.75 -13.63
CA TYR A 148 -6.77 3.88 -12.18
C TYR A 148 -6.76 5.34 -11.74
N TYR A 149 -5.97 6.19 -12.42
CA TYR A 149 -5.92 7.63 -12.17
C TYR A 149 -7.31 8.29 -12.25
N PHE A 150 -8.04 8.07 -13.35
CA PHE A 150 -9.35 8.70 -13.53
C PHE A 150 -10.41 8.15 -12.58
N THR A 151 -10.38 6.86 -12.25
CA THR A 151 -11.34 6.28 -11.31
C THR A 151 -11.12 6.79 -9.89
N THR A 152 -9.88 6.97 -9.47
CA THR A 152 -9.52 7.48 -8.14
C THR A 152 -9.68 8.99 -8.02
N THR A 153 -9.52 9.74 -9.11
CA THR A 153 -9.73 11.20 -9.12
C THR A 153 -11.22 11.58 -9.19
N ASN A 154 -12.04 10.82 -9.91
CA ASN A 154 -13.46 11.16 -10.12
C ASN A 154 -14.41 10.67 -9.03
N GLN A 155 -14.06 9.58 -8.34
CA GLN A 155 -14.71 9.31 -7.06
C GLN A 155 -14.15 10.37 -6.12
N GLU A 156 -14.98 11.22 -5.50
CA GLU A 156 -14.60 12.13 -4.39
C GLU A 156 -14.02 11.38 -3.16
N ARG A 157 -13.53 10.16 -3.35
CA ARG A 157 -12.58 9.52 -2.46
C ARG A 157 -11.42 10.47 -2.31
N ASP A 158 -11.20 10.85 -1.06
CA ASP A 158 -9.99 11.45 -0.52
C ASP A 158 -8.83 10.43 -0.66
N SER A 159 -8.59 9.91 -1.87
CA SER A 159 -7.68 8.79 -2.15
C SER A 159 -6.24 9.13 -1.78
N GLY A 160 -5.88 10.41 -1.90
CA GLY A 160 -4.65 10.96 -1.33
C GLY A 160 -4.59 10.78 0.19
N ARG A 161 -5.65 11.16 0.91
CA ARG A 161 -5.73 10.97 2.37
C ARG A 161 -5.83 9.51 2.78
N GLU A 162 -6.59 8.68 2.09
CA GLU A 162 -6.67 7.23 2.34
C GLU A 162 -5.29 6.57 2.18
N ALA A 163 -4.52 6.98 1.16
CA ALA A 163 -3.15 6.53 0.96
C ALA A 163 -2.21 7.03 2.07
N ILE A 164 -2.32 8.30 2.47
CA ILE A 164 -1.56 8.87 3.60
C ILE A 164 -1.93 8.12 4.90
N ASP A 165 -3.21 7.89 5.17
CA ASP A 165 -3.70 7.18 6.34
C ASP A 165 -3.22 5.72 6.37
N SER A 166 -3.21 5.05 5.22
CA SER A 166 -2.64 3.70 5.10
C SER A 166 -1.15 3.69 5.40
N LEU A 167 -0.42 4.71 4.92
CA LEU A 167 1.00 4.90 5.22
C LEU A 167 1.22 5.20 6.71
N ILE A 168 0.38 6.03 7.33
CA ILE A 168 0.41 6.32 8.76
C ILE A 168 0.23 5.02 9.55
N ILE A 169 -0.82 4.24 9.28
CA ILE A 169 -1.07 2.96 9.97
C ILE A 169 0.12 2.01 9.81
N SER A 170 0.65 1.86 8.58
CA SER A 170 1.81 1.00 8.34
C SER A 170 3.05 1.49 9.09
N THR A 171 3.28 2.79 9.13
CA THR A 171 4.44 3.40 9.81
C THR A 171 4.28 3.29 11.32
N THR A 172 3.08 3.46 11.86
CA THR A 172 2.76 3.23 13.28
C THR A 172 3.01 1.79 13.66
N ASN A 173 2.60 0.81 12.85
CA ASN A 173 2.87 -0.60 13.14
C ASN A 173 4.37 -0.90 13.18
N ILE A 174 5.14 -0.38 12.21
CA ILE A 174 6.61 -0.52 12.19
C ILE A 174 7.23 0.18 13.41
N ALA A 175 6.74 1.38 13.76
CA ALA A 175 7.20 2.10 14.95
C ALA A 175 6.93 1.31 16.23
N ASN A 176 5.74 0.72 16.36
CA ASN A 176 5.36 -0.13 17.49
C ASN A 176 6.23 -1.40 17.60
N GLU A 177 6.79 -1.91 16.51
CA GLU A 177 7.73 -3.03 16.53
C GLU A 177 9.16 -2.61 16.89
N ILE A 178 9.59 -1.41 16.47
CA ILE A 178 10.97 -0.94 16.64
C ILE A 178 11.18 -0.23 17.98
N ILE A 179 10.26 0.65 18.40
CA ILE A 179 10.42 1.48 19.60
C ILE A 179 10.65 0.65 20.89
N PRO A 180 9.98 -0.49 21.14
CA PRO A 180 10.27 -1.31 22.32
C PRO A 180 11.73 -1.76 22.44
N THR A 181 12.48 -1.81 21.32
CA THR A 181 13.90 -2.17 21.32
C THR A 181 14.82 -1.01 21.72
N GLN A 182 14.32 0.23 21.66
CA GLN A 182 15.08 1.46 21.92
C GLN A 182 14.68 2.13 23.24
N ILE A 183 13.43 1.98 23.65
CA ILE A 183 12.87 2.62 24.85
C ILE A 183 12.35 1.52 25.77
N LYS A 184 13.09 1.29 26.87
CA LYS A 184 12.67 0.37 27.94
C LYS A 184 11.34 0.86 28.53
N GLY A 185 10.39 -0.05 28.73
CA GLY A 185 9.06 0.27 29.27
C GLY A 185 8.01 0.66 28.21
N TYR A 186 8.41 0.84 26.95
CA TYR A 186 7.46 1.07 25.86
C TYR A 186 6.58 -0.15 25.62
N ASP A 187 5.27 0.08 25.62
CA ASP A 187 4.24 -0.90 25.28
C ASP A 187 3.13 -0.16 24.51
N PRO A 188 2.82 -0.56 23.25
CA PRO A 188 1.84 0.14 22.43
C PRO A 188 0.43 0.18 23.03
N ASP A 189 0.12 -0.75 23.94
CA ASP A 189 -1.20 -0.89 24.57
C ASP A 189 -1.32 -0.11 25.88
N LYS A 190 -0.20 0.41 26.43
CA LYS A 190 -0.23 1.27 27.62
C LYS A 190 -0.83 2.64 27.30
N THR A 191 -1.48 3.23 28.29
CA THR A 191 -1.95 4.61 28.23
C THR A 191 -0.78 5.59 28.31
N LEU A 192 -0.97 6.81 27.79
CA LEU A 192 0.04 7.85 27.82
C LEU A 192 0.52 8.15 29.24
N ASP A 193 -0.40 8.26 30.20
CA ASP A 193 -0.05 8.54 31.61
C ASP A 193 0.76 7.40 32.23
N GLN A 194 0.40 6.14 31.95
CA GLN A 194 1.15 4.98 32.45
C GLN A 194 2.57 4.94 31.88
N PHE A 195 2.73 5.26 30.61
CA PHE A 195 4.03 5.32 29.96
C PHE A 195 4.91 6.45 30.51
N ILE A 196 4.35 7.66 30.69
CA ILE A 196 5.06 8.78 31.31
C ILE A 196 5.46 8.43 32.73
N PHE A 197 4.56 7.83 33.50
CA PHE A 197 4.84 7.37 34.86
C PHE A 197 6.01 6.37 34.86
N GLU A 198 5.98 5.34 34.02
CA GLU A 198 7.03 4.31 33.98
C GLU A 198 8.38 4.85 33.50
N ILE A 199 8.40 5.77 32.53
CA ILE A 199 9.64 6.44 32.13
C ILE A 199 10.17 7.31 33.27
N SER A 200 9.30 8.10 33.93
CA SER A 200 9.71 8.94 35.05
C SER A 200 10.21 8.11 36.24
N ALA A 201 9.57 6.99 36.54
CA ALA A 201 9.95 6.06 37.60
C ALA A 201 11.22 5.27 37.24
N GLY A 202 11.39 4.87 35.97
CA GLY A 202 12.58 4.18 35.50
C GLY A 202 13.82 5.08 35.47
N VAL A 203 13.64 6.38 35.18
CA VAL A 203 14.71 7.38 35.35
C VAL A 203 15.08 7.52 36.83
N VAL A 204 14.09 7.48 37.74
CA VAL A 204 14.35 7.47 39.19
C VAL A 204 15.07 6.20 39.63
N GLU A 205 14.75 5.04 39.07
CA GLU A 205 15.39 3.75 39.38
C GLU A 205 16.81 3.63 38.79
N ASP A 206 17.07 4.15 37.59
CA ASP A 206 18.41 4.21 37.02
C ASP A 206 19.28 5.26 37.73
N ILE A 207 18.69 6.40 38.16
CA ILE A 207 19.39 7.38 39.00
C ILE A 207 19.68 6.80 40.37
N SER A 208 18.72 6.16 41.05
CA SER A 208 18.94 5.54 42.35
C SER A 208 19.87 4.34 42.26
N GLY A 209 19.84 3.59 41.17
CA GLY A 209 20.75 2.49 40.87
C GLY A 209 22.19 2.97 40.64
N GLN A 210 22.39 4.02 39.83
CA GLN A 210 23.72 4.61 39.63
C GLN A 210 24.24 5.28 40.91
N LEU A 211 23.36 5.95 41.67
CA LEU A 211 23.73 6.53 42.96
C LEU A 211 24.09 5.42 43.97
N ASN A 212 23.37 4.29 43.97
CA ASN A 212 23.66 3.12 44.81
C ASN A 212 24.94 2.39 44.38
N GLU A 213 25.27 2.29 43.09
CA GLU A 213 26.56 1.75 42.63
C GLU A 213 27.73 2.69 43.01
N GLU A 214 27.56 4.00 42.86
CA GLU A 214 28.57 5.01 43.25
C GLU A 214 28.71 5.11 44.80
N LEU A 215 27.65 4.75 45.54
CA LEU A 215 27.63 4.62 47.00
C LEU A 215 28.15 3.26 47.51
N GLU A 216 27.90 2.15 46.82
CA GLU A 216 28.48 0.82 47.15
C GLU A 216 30.00 0.81 46.95
N ASP A 217 30.51 1.51 45.94
CA ASP A 217 31.96 1.67 45.73
C ASP A 217 32.60 2.66 46.71
N SER A 218 31.81 3.47 47.43
CA SER A 218 32.30 4.47 48.39
C SER A 218 32.05 4.17 49.87
N PHE A 219 31.09 3.32 50.26
CA PHE A 219 30.85 2.96 51.66
C PHE A 219 30.29 1.54 51.89
N ASP A 220 30.95 0.79 52.78
CA ASP A 220 30.51 -0.49 53.34
C ASP A 220 29.18 -0.29 54.14
N ASN A 221 28.02 -0.53 53.50
CA ASN A 221 26.65 -0.68 54.08
C ASN A 221 26.00 0.62 54.65
N PRO A 222 24.75 1.07 54.31
CA PRO A 222 23.50 0.32 54.55
C PRO A 222 22.22 0.67 53.70
N LYS A 223 21.23 -0.24 53.68
CA LYS A 223 19.88 -0.08 53.07
C LYS A 223 18.86 0.77 53.87
N VAL A 224 19.24 1.91 54.47
CA VAL A 224 18.32 2.69 55.36
C VAL A 224 18.23 4.18 55.02
N GLU A 225 19.10 4.72 54.17
CA GLU A 225 19.26 6.18 53.98
C GLU A 225 18.31 6.83 52.95
N GLU A 226 17.68 6.04 52.06
CA GLU A 226 16.84 6.56 50.96
C GLU A 226 15.47 7.06 51.40
N GLY A 227 14.83 6.40 52.39
CA GLY A 227 13.52 6.83 52.91
C GLY A 227 13.60 8.17 53.64
N THR A 228 14.71 8.43 54.32
CA THR A 228 14.95 9.69 55.03
C THR A 228 15.18 10.86 54.08
N ALA A 229 15.77 10.64 52.90
CA ALA A 229 16.00 11.70 51.92
C ALA A 229 14.70 12.22 51.28
N LEU A 230 13.78 11.33 50.94
CA LEU A 230 12.45 11.70 50.42
C LEU A 230 11.59 12.43 51.45
N ILE A 231 11.64 11.98 52.72
CA ILE A 231 10.96 12.65 53.83
C ILE A 231 11.53 14.05 54.05
N GLU A 232 12.86 14.20 53.97
CA GLU A 232 13.52 15.50 54.15
C GLU A 232 13.29 16.45 52.96
N GLU A 233 13.22 15.93 51.73
CA GLU A 233 12.82 16.72 50.56
C GLU A 233 11.36 17.18 50.66
N LEU A 234 10.45 16.29 51.06
CA LEU A 234 9.06 16.63 51.29
C LEU A 234 8.93 17.68 52.40
N ARG A 235 9.69 17.53 53.50
CA ARG A 235 9.76 18.51 54.59
C ARG A 235 10.27 19.86 54.07
N SER A 236 11.35 19.86 53.31
CA SER A 236 11.93 21.07 52.70
C SER A 236 10.94 21.80 51.79
N LYS A 237 10.19 21.07 50.94
CA LYS A 237 9.15 21.66 50.07
C LYS A 237 7.94 22.17 50.85
N VAL A 238 7.60 21.54 51.97
CA VAL A 238 6.54 22.01 52.86
C VAL A 238 6.99 23.28 53.60
N GLU A 239 8.23 23.31 54.07
CA GLU A 239 8.83 24.47 54.75
C GLU A 239 9.07 25.66 53.81
N SER A 240 9.41 25.40 52.55
CA SER A 240 9.55 26.44 51.51
C SER A 240 8.21 27.05 51.09
N GLY A 241 7.09 26.43 51.49
CA GLY A 241 5.73 26.81 51.09
C GLY A 241 5.34 26.36 49.69
N GLU A 242 6.18 25.55 49.03
CA GLU A 242 5.91 24.95 47.72
C GLU A 242 4.81 23.88 47.80
N VAL A 243 4.76 23.14 48.91
CA VAL A 243 3.67 22.22 49.25
C VAL A 243 2.92 22.75 50.47
N ASN A 244 1.64 23.08 50.31
CA ASN A 244 0.82 23.51 51.43
C ASN A 244 0.57 22.33 52.39
N ILE A 245 1.06 22.44 53.63
CA ILE A 245 0.95 21.40 54.67
C ILE A 245 -0.50 21.02 54.99
N ASP A 246 -1.45 21.94 54.83
CA ASP A 246 -2.87 21.70 55.06
C ASP A 246 -3.50 20.81 54.00
N LEU A 247 -2.84 20.70 52.84
CA LEU A 247 -3.24 19.76 51.82
C LEU A 247 -2.85 18.34 52.19
N LEU A 248 -1.74 18.10 52.92
CA LEU A 248 -1.25 16.75 53.28
C LEU A 248 -2.27 15.91 54.07
N PRO A 249 -2.30 14.57 53.92
CA PRO A 249 -3.21 13.72 54.67
C PRO A 249 -2.86 13.84 56.15
N PRO A 250 -3.84 13.78 57.05
CA PRO A 250 -3.57 13.87 58.48
C PRO A 250 -2.48 12.88 58.92
N GLU A 251 -2.41 11.70 58.29
CA GLU A 251 -1.41 10.68 58.56
C GLU A 251 0.02 11.12 58.20
N ILE A 252 0.24 11.86 57.11
CA ILE A 252 1.57 12.40 56.78
C ILE A 252 1.80 13.70 57.53
N ARG A 253 0.81 14.59 57.59
CA ARG A 253 0.91 15.89 58.24
C ARG A 253 1.30 15.76 59.71
N ASP A 254 0.63 14.85 60.42
CA ASP A 254 0.82 14.68 61.85
C ASP A 254 2.12 13.91 62.15
N ASN A 255 2.69 13.23 61.15
CA ASN A 255 3.90 12.42 61.27
C ASN A 255 5.11 12.94 60.45
N LEU A 256 4.99 14.06 59.72
CA LEU A 256 6.04 14.62 58.83
C LEU A 256 7.33 14.97 59.59
N TYR A 257 7.18 15.31 60.87
CA TYR A 257 8.26 15.60 61.80
C TYR A 257 8.52 14.47 62.80
N SER A 258 7.84 13.33 62.65
CA SER A 258 8.00 12.15 63.49
C SER A 258 8.93 11.15 62.82
N ASP A 259 9.80 10.51 63.61
CA ASP A 259 10.68 9.43 63.13
C ASP A 259 9.90 8.13 62.79
N THR A 260 8.57 8.14 62.95
CA THR A 260 7.68 6.99 62.78
C THR A 260 7.03 6.89 61.41
N LEU A 261 7.22 7.87 60.53
CA LEU A 261 6.66 7.83 59.18
C LEU A 261 7.40 6.78 58.34
N LEU A 262 6.81 5.59 58.20
CA LEU A 262 7.36 4.55 57.35
C LEU A 262 7.15 4.93 55.89
N THR A 263 8.15 4.68 55.04
CA THR A 263 8.10 4.95 53.59
C THR A 263 6.88 4.30 52.93
N GLU A 264 6.37 3.21 53.50
CA GLU A 264 5.19 2.48 53.04
C GLU A 264 3.87 3.27 53.22
N ASP A 265 3.78 4.11 54.27
CA ASP A 265 2.62 4.97 54.53
C ASP A 265 2.60 6.20 53.61
N LEU A 266 3.78 6.66 53.17
CA LEU A 266 3.91 7.73 52.17
C LEU A 266 3.42 7.28 50.80
N VAL A 267 3.88 6.11 50.33
CA VAL A 267 3.57 5.57 48.99
C VAL A 267 2.08 5.23 48.84
N SER A 268 1.40 4.87 49.93
CA SER A 268 -0.03 4.53 49.93
C SER A 268 -0.95 5.74 50.13
N SER A 269 -0.41 6.91 50.46
CA SER A 269 -1.22 8.09 50.72
C SER A 269 -1.83 8.67 49.44
N ASP A 270 -3.09 9.09 49.53
CA ASP A 270 -3.81 9.79 48.44
C ASP A 270 -3.05 11.02 47.92
N ILE A 271 -2.08 11.52 48.68
CA ILE A 271 -1.38 12.77 48.38
C ILE A 271 -0.09 12.59 47.66
N VAL A 272 0.66 11.53 47.95
CA VAL A 272 1.71 11.11 47.04
C VAL A 272 1.09 10.77 45.69
N GLN A 273 -0.08 10.11 45.65
CA GLN A 273 -0.82 9.89 44.40
C GLN A 273 -1.25 11.20 43.72
N ASN A 274 -1.80 12.18 44.45
CA ASN A 274 -2.20 13.47 43.87
C ASN A 274 -1.01 14.30 43.37
N VAL A 275 0.12 14.29 44.07
CA VAL A 275 1.35 14.98 43.65
C VAL A 275 1.94 14.32 42.41
N PHE A 276 2.01 12.99 42.37
CA PHE A 276 2.43 12.26 41.16
C PHE A 276 1.48 12.48 39.99
N GLN A 277 0.16 12.47 40.22
CA GLN A 277 -0.84 12.76 39.19
C GLN A 277 -0.67 14.17 38.61
N ALA A 278 -0.38 15.17 39.45
CA ALA A 278 -0.09 16.53 39.00
C ALA A 278 1.21 16.59 38.17
N GLN A 279 2.28 15.93 38.61
CA GLN A 279 3.54 15.86 37.86
C GLN A 279 3.39 15.11 36.52
N ILE A 280 2.64 14.02 36.49
CA ILE A 280 2.33 13.28 35.25
C ILE A 280 1.51 14.17 34.31
N ALA A 281 0.54 14.92 34.83
CA ALA A 281 -0.25 15.85 34.03
C ALA A 281 0.62 16.96 33.43
N ASP A 282 1.52 17.56 34.21
CA ASP A 282 2.44 18.59 33.72
C ASP A 282 3.42 18.02 32.67
N ALA A 283 3.99 16.82 32.94
CA ALA A 283 4.89 16.14 31.99
C ALA A 283 4.16 15.74 30.70
N ARG A 284 2.90 15.31 30.79
CA ARG A 284 2.05 15.05 29.63
C ARG A 284 1.83 16.33 28.84
N ASP A 285 1.44 17.42 29.49
CA ASP A 285 1.17 18.69 28.83
C ASP A 285 2.42 19.24 28.13
N GLU A 286 3.59 19.14 28.77
CA GLU A 286 4.87 19.49 28.15
C GLU A 286 5.20 18.59 26.95
N PHE A 287 5.04 17.28 27.08
CA PHE A 287 5.25 16.32 26.01
C PHE A 287 4.34 16.63 24.80
N LEU A 288 3.03 16.76 25.04
CA LEU A 288 2.04 17.05 24.00
C LEU A 288 2.29 18.40 23.33
N LYS A 289 2.67 19.41 24.10
CA LYS A 289 3.07 20.73 23.59
C LYS A 289 4.35 20.66 22.75
N SER A 290 5.34 19.85 23.14
CA SER A 290 6.59 19.68 22.40
C SER A 290 6.37 19.02 21.03
N MET A 291 5.42 18.07 20.97
CA MET A 291 5.03 17.40 19.74
C MET A 291 3.94 18.18 18.97
N ASP A 292 3.34 19.17 19.62
CA ASP A 292 2.22 20.00 19.16
C ASP A 292 1.06 19.11 18.66
N ILE A 293 0.66 18.15 19.51
CA ILE A 293 -0.46 17.22 19.29
C ILE A 293 -1.45 17.33 20.45
N GLU A 294 -2.71 16.96 20.21
CA GLU A 294 -3.74 16.84 21.25
C GLU A 294 -3.99 15.36 21.58
N ALA A 295 -3.78 14.97 22.83
CA ALA A 295 -4.09 13.62 23.32
C ALA A 295 -4.56 13.66 24.78
N GLU A 296 -5.37 12.67 25.16
CA GLU A 296 -5.79 12.48 26.53
C GLU A 296 -4.84 11.50 27.24
N GLY A 297 -4.71 11.59 28.57
CA GLY A 297 -3.89 10.65 29.34
C GLY A 297 -4.31 9.18 29.20
N THR A 298 -5.58 8.95 28.83
CA THR A 298 -6.21 7.65 28.57
C THR A 298 -5.94 7.11 27.16
N ASP A 299 -5.40 7.93 26.24
CA ASP A 299 -5.03 7.47 24.90
C ASP A 299 -3.90 6.45 24.98
N THR A 300 -3.96 5.40 24.16
CA THR A 300 -2.86 4.44 24.07
C THR A 300 -1.65 5.08 23.39
N ILE A 301 -0.44 4.66 23.77
CA ILE A 301 0.79 5.16 23.17
C ILE A 301 0.84 4.93 21.66
N SER A 302 0.30 3.79 21.18
CA SER A 302 0.12 3.54 19.74
C SER A 302 -0.74 4.61 19.06
N SER A 303 -1.84 5.03 19.69
CA SER A 303 -2.71 6.12 19.20
C SER A 303 -1.98 7.47 19.19
N VAL A 304 -1.23 7.77 20.26
CA VAL A 304 -0.42 9.00 20.35
C VAL A 304 0.64 9.04 19.24
N ILE A 305 1.34 7.94 18.98
CA ILE A 305 2.31 7.84 17.88
C ILE A 305 1.64 7.97 16.52
N ALA A 306 0.46 7.36 16.33
CA ALA A 306 -0.32 7.57 15.11
C ALA A 306 -0.68 9.05 14.91
N LYS A 307 -1.05 9.79 15.97
CA LYS A 307 -1.32 11.24 15.91
C LYS A 307 -0.06 12.03 15.54
N ILE A 308 1.10 11.70 16.12
CA ILE A 308 2.40 12.31 15.79
C ILE A 308 2.73 12.09 14.31
N ILE A 309 2.75 10.82 13.88
CA ILE A 309 3.07 10.44 12.49
C ILE A 309 2.09 11.11 11.54
N ARG A 310 0.79 11.10 11.85
CA ARG A 310 -0.25 11.74 11.05
C ARG A 310 0.04 13.22 10.85
N LYS A 311 0.29 13.95 11.93
CA LYS A 311 0.57 15.39 11.87
C LYS A 311 1.76 15.68 10.96
N TYR A 312 2.89 15.01 11.18
CA TYR A 312 4.08 15.22 10.37
C TYR A 312 3.85 14.76 8.92
N ALA A 313 3.18 13.62 8.69
CA ALA A 313 2.84 13.15 7.36
C ALA A 313 2.00 14.18 6.61
N PHE A 314 0.96 14.77 7.22
CA PHE A 314 0.17 15.83 6.57
C PHE A 314 0.95 17.14 6.39
N GLN A 315 1.83 17.50 7.32
CA GLN A 315 2.67 18.68 7.16
C GLN A 315 3.63 18.55 5.96
N PHE A 316 4.21 17.37 5.75
CA PHE A 316 5.14 17.11 4.65
C PHE A 316 4.44 16.75 3.33
N LEU A 317 3.39 15.93 3.36
CA LEU A 317 2.70 15.41 2.18
C LEU A 317 1.49 16.24 1.76
N GLY A 318 0.90 17.06 2.65
CA GLY A 318 -0.26 17.90 2.36
C GLY A 318 -0.07 18.79 1.13
N PRO A 319 1.07 19.50 0.96
CA PRO A 319 1.34 20.26 -0.26
C PRO A 319 1.41 19.42 -1.54
N TYR A 320 1.56 18.10 -1.41
CA TYR A 320 1.68 17.15 -2.51
C TYR A 320 0.47 16.23 -2.67
N GLU A 321 -0.62 16.45 -1.91
CA GLU A 321 -1.81 15.60 -1.90
C GLU A 321 -2.37 15.37 -3.32
N ASP A 322 -2.48 16.45 -4.10
CA ASP A 322 -2.93 16.42 -5.51
C ASP A 322 -2.00 15.60 -6.44
N PHE A 323 -0.73 15.44 -6.07
CA PHE A 323 0.27 14.68 -6.84
C PHE A 323 0.34 13.20 -6.46
N ILE A 324 -0.24 12.80 -5.32
CA ILE A 324 -0.21 11.41 -4.86
C ILE A 324 -0.90 10.50 -5.88
N THR A 325 -2.09 10.86 -6.34
CA THR A 325 -2.86 10.04 -7.28
C THR A 325 -2.16 9.86 -8.63
N PRO A 326 -1.64 10.92 -9.29
CA PRO A 326 -0.75 10.78 -10.45
C PRO A 326 0.48 9.90 -10.19
N LEU A 327 1.14 10.07 -9.03
CA LEU A 327 2.35 9.31 -8.68
C LEU A 327 2.04 7.82 -8.49
N LEU A 328 0.91 7.49 -7.86
CA LEU A 328 0.44 6.12 -7.70
C LEU A 328 0.10 5.48 -9.04
N ALA A 329 -0.57 6.21 -9.93
CA ALA A 329 -0.85 5.73 -11.29
C ALA A 329 0.44 5.49 -12.09
N LEU A 330 1.43 6.37 -11.96
CA LEU A 330 2.75 6.22 -12.58
C LEU A 330 3.53 5.05 -11.98
N SER A 331 3.47 4.87 -10.66
CA SER A 331 4.06 3.73 -9.96
C SER A 331 3.44 2.41 -10.43
N LEU A 332 2.11 2.36 -10.56
CA LEU A 332 1.38 1.22 -11.11
C LEU A 332 1.84 0.90 -12.55
N PHE A 333 2.00 1.92 -13.40
CA PHE A 333 2.53 1.75 -14.75
C PHE A 333 3.91 1.10 -14.73
N PHE A 334 4.84 1.62 -13.93
CA PHE A 334 6.21 1.07 -13.85
C PHE A 334 6.22 -0.35 -13.26
N ALA A 335 5.45 -0.60 -12.20
CA ALA A 335 5.32 -1.92 -11.60
C ALA A 335 4.84 -2.94 -12.62
N LEU A 336 3.72 -2.67 -13.31
CA LEU A 336 3.19 -3.56 -14.35
C LEU A 336 4.15 -3.71 -15.53
N ASN A 337 4.86 -2.64 -15.92
CA ASN A 337 5.82 -2.66 -17.01
C ASN A 337 7.07 -3.50 -16.67
N ILE A 338 7.55 -3.48 -15.42
CA ILE A 338 8.61 -4.39 -14.95
C ILE A 338 8.18 -5.84 -15.10
N PHE A 339 6.91 -6.15 -14.79
CA PHE A 339 6.36 -7.50 -14.97
C PHE A 339 5.94 -7.83 -16.42
N SER A 340 6.15 -6.92 -17.38
CA SER A 340 5.74 -7.13 -18.78
C SER A 340 6.33 -8.40 -19.40
N PHE A 341 7.53 -8.83 -18.99
CA PHE A 341 8.13 -10.07 -19.50
C PHE A 341 7.29 -11.32 -19.17
N VAL A 342 6.62 -11.34 -18.00
CA VAL A 342 5.72 -12.41 -17.59
C VAL A 342 4.49 -12.42 -18.49
N PHE A 343 3.90 -11.25 -18.74
CA PHE A 343 2.79 -11.10 -19.68
C PHE A 343 3.17 -11.60 -21.08
N HIS A 344 4.35 -11.24 -21.59
CA HIS A 344 4.82 -11.74 -22.88
C HIS A 344 4.92 -13.27 -22.92
N ALA A 345 5.47 -13.89 -21.88
CA ALA A 345 5.59 -15.34 -21.79
C ALA A 345 4.21 -16.02 -21.77
N LEU A 346 3.31 -15.55 -20.91
CA LEU A 346 1.95 -16.08 -20.78
C LEU A 346 1.13 -15.91 -22.06
N ILE A 347 1.17 -14.73 -22.69
CA ILE A 347 0.44 -14.46 -23.94
C ILE A 347 0.96 -15.38 -25.06
N ASN A 348 2.28 -15.54 -25.19
CA ASN A 348 2.85 -16.43 -26.21
C ASN A 348 2.46 -17.89 -25.96
N MET A 349 2.50 -18.35 -24.71
CA MET A 349 2.07 -19.69 -24.33
C MET A 349 0.59 -19.92 -24.67
N LEU A 350 -0.30 -19.01 -24.24
CA LEU A 350 -1.74 -19.09 -24.53
C LEU A 350 -2.03 -19.02 -26.02
N ALA A 351 -1.39 -18.10 -26.75
CA ALA A 351 -1.60 -17.97 -28.19
C ALA A 351 -1.15 -19.21 -28.96
N SER A 352 -0.02 -19.82 -28.57
CA SER A 352 0.44 -21.07 -29.16
C SER A 352 -0.57 -22.20 -28.93
N SER A 353 -1.06 -22.34 -27.69
CA SER A 353 -2.05 -23.36 -27.33
C SER A 353 -3.38 -23.17 -28.06
N LEU A 354 -3.91 -21.94 -28.08
CA LEU A 354 -5.15 -21.61 -28.79
C LEU A 354 -5.01 -21.84 -30.29
N PHE A 355 -3.88 -21.46 -30.88
CA PHE A 355 -3.64 -21.68 -32.29
C PHE A 355 -3.54 -23.17 -32.65
N ALA A 356 -2.90 -23.98 -31.80
CA ALA A 356 -2.87 -25.43 -31.96
C ALA A 356 -4.30 -26.03 -31.94
N ILE A 357 -5.15 -25.57 -31.01
CA ILE A 357 -6.57 -25.97 -30.97
C ILE A 357 -7.30 -25.57 -32.25
N LEU A 358 -7.06 -24.36 -32.77
CA LEU A 358 -7.65 -23.88 -34.02
C LEU A 358 -7.17 -24.66 -35.25
N GLN A 359 -5.94 -25.18 -35.24
CA GLN A 359 -5.43 -26.05 -36.31
C GLN A 359 -6.05 -27.45 -36.24
N VAL A 360 -6.07 -28.06 -35.05
CA VAL A 360 -6.63 -29.41 -34.84
C VAL A 360 -8.12 -29.44 -35.19
N SER A 361 -8.87 -28.39 -34.84
CA SER A 361 -10.28 -28.22 -35.21
C SER A 361 -10.50 -27.87 -36.70
N LYS A 362 -9.44 -27.81 -37.51
CA LYS A 362 -9.46 -27.39 -38.93
C LYS A 362 -10.08 -26.00 -39.12
N PHE A 363 -10.03 -25.15 -38.11
CA PHE A 363 -10.49 -23.78 -38.17
C PHE A 363 -9.57 -22.95 -39.06
N VAL A 364 -8.26 -23.08 -38.83
CA VAL A 364 -7.19 -22.46 -39.61
C VAL A 364 -6.48 -23.53 -40.45
N LYS A 365 -6.26 -23.25 -41.73
CA LYS A 365 -5.44 -24.08 -42.63
C LYS A 365 -4.24 -23.25 -43.08
N ILE A 366 -3.04 -23.74 -42.83
CA ILE A 366 -1.81 -23.16 -43.40
C ILE A 366 -1.71 -23.69 -44.82
N ASN A 367 -1.72 -22.78 -45.79
CA ASN A 367 -1.44 -23.11 -47.20
C ASN A 367 -0.01 -22.71 -47.52
N GLU A 368 0.73 -23.61 -48.15
CA GLU A 368 2.05 -23.29 -48.70
C GLU A 368 1.85 -22.64 -50.06
N GLU A 369 2.33 -21.41 -50.22
CA GLU A 369 2.33 -20.68 -51.48
C GLU A 369 3.77 -20.56 -51.96
N LYS A 370 4.08 -21.07 -53.17
CA LYS A 370 5.39 -20.88 -53.79
C LYS A 370 5.51 -19.42 -54.21
N LYS A 371 6.43 -18.68 -53.57
CA LYS A 371 6.79 -17.31 -53.97
C LYS A 371 8.16 -17.31 -54.64
N ASP A 372 8.26 -16.63 -55.77
CA ASP A 372 9.55 -16.39 -56.43
C ASP A 372 10.38 -15.42 -55.57
N VAL A 373 11.52 -15.88 -55.08
CA VAL A 373 12.43 -15.07 -54.27
C VAL A 373 13.42 -14.39 -55.20
N GLN A 374 13.33 -13.06 -55.33
CA GLN A 374 14.37 -12.28 -56.00
C GLN A 374 15.61 -12.23 -55.11
N ILE A 375 16.71 -12.82 -55.56
CA ILE A 375 18.00 -12.79 -54.87
C ILE A 375 18.78 -11.59 -55.41
N VAL A 376 19.02 -10.59 -54.56
CA VAL A 376 19.93 -9.49 -54.88
C VAL A 376 21.35 -9.97 -54.55
N THR A 377 22.11 -10.35 -55.56
CA THR A 377 23.56 -10.54 -55.45
C THR A 377 24.23 -9.18 -55.60
N LEU A 378 25.06 -8.81 -54.62
CA LEU A 378 26.00 -7.70 -54.79
C LEU A 378 27.14 -8.20 -55.68
N GLU A 379 27.37 -7.54 -56.81
CA GLU A 379 28.56 -7.75 -57.64
C GLU A 379 29.82 -7.21 -56.98
#